data_AF-A0A960R3H0-F1
#
_entry.id   AF-A0A960R3H0-F1
#
_cell.length_a   1.000
_cell.length_b   1.000
_cell.length_c   1.000
_cell.angle_alpha   90.00
_cell.angle_beta   90.00
_cell.angle_gamma   90.00
#
_symmetry.space_group_name_H-M   'P 1'
#
loop_
_entity.id
_entity.type
_entity.pdbx_description
1 polymer ?
#
loop_
_entity_poly.entity_id
_entity_poly.type
_entity_poly.pdbx_seq_one_letter_code
_entity_poly.pdbx_strand_id
1 'polypeptide(L)'
;MKISTYMKRMKWARRRGFTLIELLVVVAIIAVIGAGVAVTYQRLDDQAKTSMEISDIAILKKVNKHWSAINGYDLPNELDSLVDSEGNLYTPVQTGPDGFSTLPASTSGIGLNGPIGYATAEVAEAPDIVLSNLAAAGMTLTYTHLVSRTNANDSTFETGSFGQAVDTSGTLTTLVAGDSEAREQAQLVVDADDTGHDYDGGDDIEGNGDDVNFTVGSASFATAAAFATAQADAQDILDANTTDQLAFVFPGGGQQIFGSPGFSNLTDEIITNAGLKPEQVADPNVAPSGEQQYYLVVMGFGRFASIYRGKAVRADAPSVGKRQPQSDDQYSRYLAVIRVPVTPYGSPSAPDNEPPVLVDVLSPQGYSASALRDNFIDDQAKVQDNS
;
A
#
# COMPACT_ATOMS: atom_id res chain seq x y z
N MET A 1 -33.52 92.67 -5.89
CA MET A 1 -33.33 91.38 -6.59
C MET A 1 -31.82 91.13 -6.67
N LYS A 2 -31.28 90.27 -5.80
CA LYS A 2 -29.82 90.03 -5.61
C LYS A 2 -29.45 88.70 -6.26
N ILE A 3 -28.90 88.74 -7.47
CA ILE A 3 -28.36 87.56 -8.16
C ILE A 3 -26.94 87.33 -7.65
N SER A 4 -26.91 86.75 -6.44
CA SER A 4 -25.99 85.73 -5.96
C SER A 4 -24.62 85.60 -6.62
N THR A 5 -23.70 86.31 -5.98
CA THR A 5 -22.25 86.16 -5.82
C THR A 5 -21.71 84.73 -5.58
N TYR A 6 -22.13 83.70 -6.34
CA TYR A 6 -21.67 82.31 -6.15
C TYR A 6 -20.96 81.66 -7.36
N MET A 7 -20.68 82.41 -8.43
CA MET A 7 -19.90 81.91 -9.58
C MET A 7 -18.41 82.27 -9.54
N LYS A 8 -17.83 82.48 -8.35
CA LYS A 8 -16.42 82.87 -8.19
C LYS A 8 -15.70 81.95 -7.22
N ARG A 9 -15.57 80.66 -7.59
CA ARG A 9 -14.52 79.70 -7.14
C ARG A 9 -14.87 78.24 -7.47
N MET A 10 -15.19 77.93 -8.72
CA MET A 10 -14.87 76.57 -9.19
C MET A 10 -13.39 76.56 -9.54
N LYS A 11 -12.58 76.22 -8.54
CA LYS A 11 -11.16 75.88 -8.73
C LYS A 11 -11.11 74.81 -9.82
N TRP A 12 -10.58 75.17 -10.96
CA TRP A 12 -10.21 74.22 -12.00
C TRP A 12 -9.08 73.37 -11.41
N ALA A 13 -9.44 72.24 -10.81
CA ALA A 13 -8.49 71.26 -10.34
C ALA A 13 -7.73 70.78 -11.59
N ARG A 14 -6.47 71.22 -11.73
CA ARG A 14 -5.55 70.68 -12.74
C ARG A 14 -5.61 69.16 -12.64
N ARG A 15 -6.24 68.51 -13.62
CA ARG A 15 -6.08 67.08 -13.84
C ARG A 15 -4.61 66.91 -14.24
N ARG A 16 -3.74 66.65 -13.26
CA ARG A 16 -2.42 66.09 -13.52
C ARG A 16 -2.69 64.77 -14.23
N GLY A 17 -2.46 64.76 -15.55
CA GLY A 17 -2.62 63.56 -16.35
C GLY A 17 -1.65 62.51 -15.84
N PHE A 18 -2.17 61.30 -15.64
CA PHE A 18 -1.38 60.13 -15.27
C PHE A 18 -0.25 59.98 -16.29
N THR A 19 1.00 60.07 -15.85
CA THR A 19 2.13 60.01 -16.79
C THR A 19 2.39 58.55 -17.18
N LEU A 20 2.80 58.32 -18.44
CA LEU A 20 3.08 56.96 -18.94
C LEU A 20 4.15 56.26 -18.10
N ILE A 21 5.11 57.03 -17.58
CA ILE A 21 6.16 56.54 -16.69
C ILE A 21 5.63 56.08 -15.33
N GLU A 22 4.60 56.74 -14.80
CA GLU A 22 3.99 56.42 -13.51
C GLU A 22 3.22 55.09 -13.59
N LEU A 23 2.54 54.84 -14.72
CA LEU A 23 1.94 53.53 -14.99
C LEU A 23 3.02 52.45 -15.13
N LEU A 24 4.12 52.73 -15.85
CA LEU A 24 5.18 51.76 -16.11
C LEU A 24 5.87 51.32 -14.81
N VAL A 25 6.19 52.26 -13.91
CA VAL A 25 6.80 51.94 -12.61
C VAL A 25 5.84 51.10 -11.75
N VAL A 26 4.54 51.39 -11.75
CA VAL A 26 3.56 50.61 -10.99
C VAL A 26 3.48 49.16 -11.49
N VAL A 27 3.42 48.95 -12.81
CA VAL A 27 3.38 47.59 -13.38
C VAL A 27 4.69 46.84 -13.07
N ALA A 28 5.84 47.51 -13.13
CA ALA A 28 7.13 46.91 -12.77
C ALA A 28 7.19 46.50 -11.29
N ILE A 29 6.71 47.35 -10.38
CA ILE A 29 6.65 47.03 -8.94
C ILE A 29 5.70 45.85 -8.68
N ILE A 30 4.50 45.84 -9.30
CA ILE A 30 3.54 44.73 -9.16
C ILE A 30 4.14 43.42 -9.69
N ALA A 31 4.88 43.45 -10.80
CA ALA A 31 5.54 42.27 -11.36
C ALA A 31 6.59 41.69 -10.39
N VAL A 32 7.44 42.53 -9.81
CA VAL A 32 8.48 42.08 -8.85
C VAL A 32 7.84 41.53 -7.56
N ILE A 33 6.84 42.21 -7.00
CA ILE A 33 6.13 41.75 -5.81
C ILE A 33 5.38 40.44 -6.09
N GLY A 34 4.68 40.37 -7.22
CA GLY A 34 3.91 39.18 -7.62
C GLY A 34 4.79 37.94 -7.78
N ALA A 35 5.98 38.09 -8.36
CA ALA A 35 6.93 36.99 -8.52
C ALA A 35 7.44 36.45 -7.17
N GLY A 36 7.79 37.32 -6.21
CA GLY A 36 8.26 36.90 -4.89
C GLY A 36 7.17 36.20 -4.06
N VAL A 37 5.94 36.69 -4.13
CA VAL A 37 4.79 36.14 -3.41
C VAL A 37 4.47 34.71 -3.89
N ALA A 38 4.54 34.43 -5.19
CA ALA A 38 4.23 33.10 -5.73
C ALA A 38 5.15 31.98 -5.19
N VAL A 39 6.46 32.24 -5.06
CA VAL A 39 7.44 31.24 -4.59
C VAL A 39 7.24 30.93 -3.09
N THR A 40 6.88 31.93 -2.29
CA THR A 40 6.64 31.72 -0.85
C THR A 40 5.36 30.93 -0.58
N TYR A 41 4.30 31.12 -1.37
CA TYR A 41 3.05 30.36 -1.22
C TYR A 41 3.20 28.87 -1.50
N GLN A 42 3.96 28.48 -2.53
CA GLN A 42 4.17 27.06 -2.85
C GLN A 42 4.84 26.30 -1.69
N ARG A 43 5.83 26.92 -1.04
CA ARG A 43 6.55 26.29 0.09
C ARG A 43 5.67 26.14 1.34
N LEU A 44 4.80 27.12 1.62
CA LEU A 44 3.88 27.05 2.75
C LEU A 44 2.83 25.94 2.57
N ASP A 45 2.40 25.70 1.34
CA ASP A 45 1.47 24.61 1.00
C ASP A 45 2.11 23.24 1.25
N ASP A 46 3.37 23.04 0.81
CA ASP A 46 4.11 21.80 1.04
C ASP A 46 4.36 21.52 2.53
N GLN A 47 4.66 22.56 3.31
CA GLN A 47 4.79 22.48 4.76
C GLN A 47 3.49 22.09 5.45
N ALA A 48 2.37 22.69 5.02
CA ALA A 48 1.04 22.36 5.54
C ALA A 48 0.68 20.91 5.23
N LYS A 49 0.94 20.44 4.01
CA LYS A 49 0.70 19.05 3.59
C LYS A 49 1.52 18.05 4.41
N THR A 50 2.81 18.31 4.60
CA THR A 50 3.69 17.48 5.44
C THR A 50 3.19 17.40 6.88
N SER A 51 2.76 18.53 7.43
CA SER A 51 2.20 18.59 8.78
C SER A 51 0.89 17.80 8.90
N MET A 52 0.05 17.82 7.86
CA MET A 52 -1.15 17.00 7.79
C MET A 52 -0.81 15.51 7.75
N GLU A 53 0.16 15.08 6.94
CA GLU A 53 0.57 13.66 6.87
C GLU A 53 1.11 13.14 8.20
N ILE A 54 1.95 13.91 8.88
CA ILE A 54 2.45 13.56 10.22
C ILE A 54 1.27 13.41 11.20
N SER A 55 0.28 14.30 11.13
CA SER A 55 -0.92 14.25 11.97
C SER A 55 -1.77 13.02 11.66
N ASP A 56 -2.00 12.71 10.38
CA ASP A 56 -2.79 11.58 9.92
C ASP A 56 -2.14 10.25 10.34
N ILE A 57 -0.82 10.10 10.17
CA ILE A 57 -0.06 8.94 10.66
C ILE A 57 -0.29 8.74 12.16
N ALA A 58 -0.19 9.81 12.95
CA ALA A 58 -0.38 9.74 14.40
C ALA A 58 -1.82 9.37 14.77
N ILE A 59 -2.82 9.89 14.04
CA ILE A 59 -4.24 9.56 14.21
C ILE A 59 -4.48 8.09 13.87
N LEU A 60 -3.98 7.60 12.73
CA LEU A 60 -4.14 6.21 12.31
C LEU A 60 -3.53 5.24 13.33
N LYS A 61 -2.32 5.50 13.80
CA LYS A 61 -1.69 4.71 14.88
C LYS A 61 -2.57 4.67 16.12
N LYS A 62 -3.14 5.81 16.52
CA LYS A 62 -4.00 5.89 17.71
C LYS A 62 -5.33 5.17 17.51
N VAL A 63 -5.97 5.33 16.36
CA VAL A 63 -7.25 4.71 16.02
C VAL A 63 -7.09 3.20 15.95
N ASN A 64 -6.03 2.71 15.30
CA ASN A 64 -5.73 1.28 15.25
C ASN A 64 -5.54 0.69 16.67
N LYS A 65 -4.74 1.35 17.53
CA LYS A 65 -4.58 0.91 18.93
C LYS A 65 -5.90 0.89 19.69
N HIS A 66 -6.76 1.90 19.47
CA HIS A 66 -8.07 1.95 20.11
C HIS A 66 -9.00 0.84 19.60
N TRP A 67 -9.01 0.60 18.29
CA TRP A 67 -9.76 -0.47 17.65
C TRP A 67 -9.32 -1.85 18.18
N SER A 68 -8.01 -2.08 18.27
CA SER A 68 -7.46 -3.33 18.81
C SER A 68 -7.87 -3.52 20.27
N ALA A 69 -7.79 -2.47 21.09
CA ALA A 69 -8.18 -2.54 22.51
C ALA A 69 -9.67 -2.88 22.73
N ILE A 70 -10.57 -2.49 21.83
CA ILE A 70 -12.01 -2.81 21.93
C ILE A 70 -12.37 -4.17 21.31
N ASN A 71 -11.53 -4.69 20.41
CA ASN A 71 -11.71 -5.98 19.73
C ASN A 71 -10.74 -7.04 20.28
N GLY A 72 -10.54 -7.09 21.60
CA GLY A 72 -9.80 -8.21 22.21
C GLY A 72 -8.30 -8.26 21.90
N TYR A 73 -7.69 -7.15 21.51
CA TYR A 73 -6.30 -7.03 21.03
C TYR A 73 -6.06 -7.58 19.61
N ASP A 74 -7.12 -7.81 18.84
CA ASP A 74 -7.02 -8.21 17.45
C ASP A 74 -6.49 -7.06 16.56
N LEU A 75 -5.96 -7.44 15.40
CA LEU A 75 -5.64 -6.56 14.29
C LEU A 75 -6.88 -6.28 13.45
N PRO A 76 -6.98 -5.08 12.84
CA PRO A 76 -8.08 -4.81 11.93
C PRO A 76 -8.03 -5.73 10.72
N ASN A 77 -9.19 -6.29 10.40
CA ASN A 77 -9.40 -7.03 9.18
C ASN A 77 -9.56 -6.11 7.97
N GLU A 78 -9.56 -6.68 6.76
CA GLU A 78 -9.88 -5.97 5.51
C GLU A 78 -8.89 -4.83 5.20
N LEU A 79 -7.64 -4.97 5.64
CA LEU A 79 -6.55 -4.13 5.13
C LEU A 79 -6.35 -4.41 3.64
N ASP A 80 -5.64 -3.52 2.96
CA ASP A 80 -5.40 -3.63 1.54
C ASP A 80 -4.08 -4.35 1.27
N SER A 81 -4.09 -5.39 0.45
CA SER A 81 -2.88 -6.04 -0.02
C SER A 81 -2.13 -5.07 -0.94
N LEU A 82 -0.80 -5.02 -0.79
CA LEU A 82 0.08 -4.32 -1.73
C LEU A 82 0.41 -5.14 -2.98
N VAL A 83 -0.01 -6.41 -2.98
CA VAL A 83 0.13 -7.36 -4.07
C VAL A 83 -1.18 -7.41 -4.84
N ASP A 84 -1.11 -7.26 -6.15
CA ASP A 84 -2.27 -7.41 -7.02
C ASP A 84 -2.59 -8.89 -7.31
N SER A 85 -3.69 -9.14 -8.02
CA SER A 85 -4.12 -10.49 -8.42
C SER A 85 -3.16 -11.22 -9.35
N GLU A 86 -2.15 -10.53 -9.90
CA GLU A 86 -1.13 -11.10 -10.76
C GLU A 86 0.17 -11.40 -9.99
N GLY A 87 0.18 -11.18 -8.67
CA GLY A 87 1.35 -11.37 -7.81
C GLY A 87 2.37 -10.23 -7.87
N ASN A 88 2.00 -9.09 -8.45
CA ASN A 88 2.90 -7.95 -8.60
C ASN A 88 2.69 -6.90 -7.50
N LEU A 89 3.78 -6.27 -7.05
CA LEU A 89 3.71 -5.10 -6.19
C LEU A 89 3.19 -3.89 -7.00
N TYR A 90 2.36 -3.04 -6.39
CA TYR A 90 2.07 -1.74 -7.02
C TYR A 90 3.33 -0.89 -7.08
N THR A 91 3.83 -0.65 -8.29
CA THR A 91 4.98 0.21 -8.52
C THR A 91 4.56 1.35 -9.43
N PRO A 92 5.16 2.54 -9.29
CA PRO A 92 4.99 3.56 -10.30
C PRO A 92 5.64 3.07 -11.60
N VAL A 93 4.92 3.17 -12.72
CA VAL A 93 5.54 3.00 -14.04
C VAL A 93 6.61 4.09 -14.18
N GLN A 94 7.88 3.70 -14.04
CA GLN A 94 8.96 4.57 -14.47
C GLN A 94 8.96 4.56 -16.00
N THR A 95 8.25 5.51 -16.60
CA THR A 95 8.58 5.93 -17.96
C THR A 95 9.97 6.56 -17.91
N GLY A 96 10.98 5.84 -18.41
CA GLY A 96 12.29 6.45 -18.65
C GLY A 96 12.18 7.68 -19.57
N PRO A 97 13.25 8.48 -19.72
CA PRO A 97 13.28 9.62 -20.64
C PRO A 97 12.88 9.25 -22.07
N ASP A 98 13.02 7.97 -22.42
CA ASP A 98 12.80 7.37 -23.72
C ASP A 98 11.43 6.66 -23.82
N GLY A 99 10.61 6.70 -22.77
CA GLY A 99 9.29 6.07 -22.70
C GLY A 99 9.28 4.55 -22.47
N PHE A 100 10.43 3.94 -22.18
CA PHE A 100 10.55 2.49 -21.95
C PHE A 100 10.62 2.17 -20.44
N SER A 101 9.82 1.18 -19.99
CA SER A 101 9.82 0.65 -18.61
C SER A 101 10.79 -0.54 -18.52
N THR A 102 11.73 -0.52 -17.57
CA THR A 102 12.71 -1.62 -17.37
C THR A 102 12.38 -2.54 -16.20
N LEU A 103 11.27 -2.33 -15.50
CA LEU A 103 10.80 -3.19 -14.42
C LEU A 103 9.53 -3.91 -14.87
N PRO A 104 9.25 -5.14 -14.38
CA PRO A 104 7.93 -5.74 -14.48
C PRO A 104 6.97 -4.90 -13.64
N ALA A 105 6.46 -3.82 -14.21
CA ALA A 105 5.40 -3.05 -13.62
C ALA A 105 4.11 -3.86 -13.75
N SER A 106 3.33 -3.95 -12.66
CA SER A 106 1.91 -4.25 -12.76
C SER A 106 1.33 -3.44 -13.91
N THR A 107 0.63 -4.09 -14.85
CA THR A 107 0.00 -3.41 -15.99
C THR A 107 -1.19 -2.52 -15.58
N SER A 108 -1.39 -2.37 -14.27
CA SER A 108 -2.72 -2.29 -13.64
C SER A 108 -2.77 -1.29 -12.49
N GLY A 109 -1.61 -0.86 -11.99
CA GLY A 109 -1.53 -0.02 -10.81
C GLY A 109 -0.23 0.75 -10.67
N ILE A 110 -0.21 1.98 -11.17
CA ILE A 110 0.73 3.01 -10.74
C ILE A 110 0.34 3.37 -9.31
N GLY A 111 1.25 3.26 -8.34
CA GLY A 111 0.79 3.26 -6.95
C GLY A 111 1.70 3.89 -5.93
N LEU A 112 2.71 3.13 -5.54
CA LEU A 112 3.61 3.51 -4.47
C LEU A 112 4.60 4.58 -4.98
N ASN A 113 4.14 5.82 -5.06
CA ASN A 113 4.97 6.97 -5.42
C ASN A 113 5.84 7.38 -4.23
N GLY A 114 6.88 6.60 -3.95
CA GLY A 114 7.84 6.93 -2.90
C GLY A 114 8.83 5.79 -2.61
N PRO A 115 9.82 6.03 -1.74
CA PRO A 115 10.83 5.07 -1.29
C PRO A 115 10.44 3.59 -1.32
N ILE A 116 9.24 3.27 -0.79
CA ILE A 116 8.78 1.88 -0.70
C ILE A 116 8.42 1.27 -2.05
N GLY A 117 7.82 2.05 -2.95
CA GLY A 117 7.49 1.60 -4.30
C GLY A 117 8.66 1.60 -5.27
N TYR A 118 9.78 2.23 -4.93
CA TYR A 118 10.96 2.25 -5.78
C TYR A 118 11.95 1.11 -5.49
N ALA A 119 11.93 0.52 -4.28
CA ALA A 119 12.93 -0.48 -3.92
C ALA A 119 12.61 -1.38 -2.74
N THR A 120 11.96 -0.93 -1.65
CA THR A 120 12.23 -1.56 -0.33
C THR A 120 11.36 -2.76 0.04
N ALA A 121 10.17 -2.89 -0.54
CA ALA A 121 9.29 -4.03 -0.25
C ALA A 121 9.49 -5.14 -1.28
N GLU A 122 9.56 -6.37 -0.80
CA GLU A 122 9.59 -7.56 -1.66
C GLU A 122 8.28 -8.32 -1.54
N VAL A 123 7.78 -8.79 -2.68
CA VAL A 123 6.66 -9.73 -2.73
C VAL A 123 7.24 -11.12 -2.65
N ALA A 124 6.80 -11.86 -1.64
CA ALA A 124 7.18 -13.26 -1.45
C ALA A 124 5.96 -14.04 -0.98
N GLU A 125 5.99 -15.36 -1.18
CA GLU A 125 5.05 -16.27 -0.55
C GLU A 125 5.18 -16.13 0.97
N ALA A 126 4.07 -15.87 1.65
CA ALA A 126 4.07 -15.69 3.08
C ALA A 126 4.27 -17.04 3.76
N PRO A 127 5.28 -17.19 4.63
CA PRO A 127 5.44 -18.41 5.41
C PRO A 127 4.17 -18.73 6.17
N ASP A 128 3.79 -20.02 6.26
CA ASP A 128 2.58 -20.46 6.98
C ASP A 128 2.46 -19.89 8.39
N ILE A 129 3.61 -19.73 9.06
CA ILE A 129 3.68 -19.16 10.38
C ILE A 129 3.21 -17.69 10.42
N VAL A 130 3.48 -16.92 9.37
CA VAL A 130 3.02 -15.54 9.23
C VAL A 130 1.51 -15.53 9.09
N LEU A 131 0.96 -16.31 8.15
CA LEU A 131 -0.48 -16.38 7.89
C LEU A 131 -1.25 -16.89 9.11
N SER A 132 -0.75 -17.92 9.79
CA SER A 132 -1.33 -18.47 11.01
C SER A 132 -1.34 -17.45 12.15
N ASN A 133 -0.21 -16.76 12.38
CA ASN A 133 -0.13 -15.74 13.42
C ASN A 133 -1.06 -14.55 13.11
N LEU A 134 -1.12 -14.10 11.86
CA LEU A 134 -2.02 -13.02 11.43
C LEU A 134 -3.50 -13.39 11.61
N ALA A 135 -3.88 -14.61 11.22
CA ALA A 135 -5.24 -15.13 11.42
C ALA A 135 -5.57 -15.26 12.92
N ALA A 136 -4.63 -15.73 13.74
CA ALA A 136 -4.77 -15.78 15.19
C ALA A 136 -4.92 -14.39 15.83
N ALA A 137 -4.38 -13.36 15.19
CA ALA A 137 -4.58 -11.96 15.55
C ALA A 137 -5.87 -11.35 14.94
N GLY A 138 -6.78 -12.16 14.40
CA GLY A 138 -8.07 -11.70 13.86
C GLY A 138 -8.03 -11.13 12.44
N MET A 139 -6.86 -11.10 11.79
CA MET A 139 -6.71 -10.64 10.41
C MET A 139 -6.85 -11.82 9.46
N THR A 140 -8.08 -12.07 9.01
CA THR A 140 -8.43 -13.24 8.17
C THR A 140 -8.75 -12.87 6.72
N LEU A 141 -8.93 -11.59 6.43
CA LEU A 141 -9.36 -11.04 5.16
C LEU A 141 -8.47 -9.86 4.77
N THR A 142 -8.16 -9.77 3.49
CA THR A 142 -7.49 -8.62 2.89
C THR A 142 -8.17 -8.26 1.58
N TYR A 143 -8.00 -7.02 1.14
CA TYR A 143 -8.46 -6.59 -0.17
C TYR A 143 -7.31 -6.72 -1.17
N THR A 144 -7.45 -7.61 -2.14
CA THR A 144 -6.54 -7.75 -3.28
C THR A 144 -7.14 -7.05 -4.49
N HIS A 145 -6.32 -6.26 -5.19
CA HIS A 145 -6.76 -5.60 -6.40
C HIS A 145 -6.83 -6.58 -7.57
N LEU A 146 -7.96 -6.57 -8.27
CA LEU A 146 -8.13 -7.30 -9.51
C LEU A 146 -7.77 -6.40 -10.70
N VAL A 147 -6.59 -6.63 -11.25
CA VAL A 147 -6.05 -5.94 -12.45
C VAL A 147 -7.07 -5.87 -13.58
N SER A 148 -7.75 -6.98 -13.84
CA SER A 148 -8.66 -7.13 -14.97
C SER A 148 -10.00 -6.40 -14.80
N ARG A 149 -10.35 -5.97 -13.58
CA ARG A 149 -11.69 -5.45 -13.26
C ARG A 149 -11.71 -3.98 -12.86
N THR A 150 -10.62 -3.47 -12.27
CA THR A 150 -10.58 -2.13 -11.68
C THR A 150 -9.19 -1.53 -11.85
N ASN A 151 -9.05 -0.20 -11.88
CA ASN A 151 -7.71 0.42 -11.70
C ASN A 151 -7.32 0.32 -10.22
N ALA A 152 -6.02 0.25 -9.88
CA ALA A 152 -5.57 0.05 -8.49
C ALA A 152 -6.20 1.03 -7.48
N ASN A 153 -6.53 2.25 -7.92
CA ASN A 153 -7.20 3.25 -7.09
C ASN A 153 -8.74 3.15 -7.02
N ASP A 154 -9.39 2.38 -7.88
CA ASP A 154 -10.87 2.35 -8.00
C ASP A 154 -11.54 1.54 -6.86
N SER A 155 -10.77 0.78 -6.09
CA SER A 155 -11.25 0.24 -4.81
C SER A 155 -11.56 1.33 -3.76
N THR A 156 -11.35 2.63 -4.08
CA THR A 156 -11.77 3.75 -3.23
C THR A 156 -13.22 4.21 -3.46
N PHE A 157 -13.91 3.73 -4.51
CA PHE A 157 -15.23 4.23 -4.88
C PHE A 157 -16.30 3.13 -4.96
N GLU A 158 -17.18 3.08 -3.94
CA GLU A 158 -18.47 2.36 -4.03
C GLU A 158 -19.39 2.93 -5.12
N THR A 159 -19.00 4.03 -5.74
CA THR A 159 -19.70 4.67 -6.84
C THR A 159 -18.67 5.08 -7.88
N GLY A 160 -18.59 4.38 -9.00
CA GLY A 160 -17.79 4.82 -10.14
C GLY A 160 -18.19 6.25 -10.57
N SER A 161 -17.47 6.86 -11.50
CA SER A 161 -17.61 8.28 -11.90
C SER A 161 -19.03 8.76 -12.27
N PHE A 162 -20.01 7.86 -12.33
CA PHE A 162 -21.44 8.10 -12.60
C PHE A 162 -22.40 7.55 -11.54
N GLY A 163 -21.95 7.27 -10.31
CA GLY A 163 -22.84 6.77 -9.25
C GLY A 163 -23.17 5.28 -9.35
N GLN A 164 -22.46 4.51 -10.19
CA GLN A 164 -22.68 3.06 -10.31
C GLN A 164 -21.94 2.31 -9.21
N ALA A 165 -22.63 1.39 -8.54
CA ALA A 165 -22.03 0.49 -7.58
C ALA A 165 -20.88 -0.30 -8.23
N VAL A 166 -19.66 -0.17 -7.70
CA VAL A 166 -18.51 -0.98 -8.12
C VAL A 166 -18.60 -2.30 -7.37
N ASP A 167 -18.64 -3.41 -8.11
CA ASP A 167 -18.66 -4.75 -7.53
C ASP A 167 -17.25 -5.11 -7.01
N THR A 168 -17.10 -5.13 -5.69
CA THR A 168 -15.86 -5.48 -5.00
C THR A 168 -15.84 -6.93 -4.52
N SER A 169 -16.85 -7.74 -4.85
CA SER A 169 -16.96 -9.12 -4.34
C SER A 169 -15.77 -10.01 -4.70
N GLY A 170 -15.13 -9.78 -5.86
CA GLY A 170 -13.92 -10.49 -6.27
C GLY A 170 -12.60 -9.91 -5.72
N THR A 171 -12.65 -8.82 -4.97
CA THR A 171 -11.43 -8.18 -4.42
C THR A 171 -11.15 -8.58 -2.97
N LEU A 172 -12.11 -9.18 -2.28
CA LEU A 172 -11.90 -9.64 -0.91
C LEU A 172 -11.28 -11.04 -0.95
N THR A 173 -10.05 -11.16 -0.45
CA THR A 173 -9.31 -12.41 -0.36
C THR A 173 -9.18 -12.86 1.09
N THR A 174 -9.14 -14.17 1.30
CA THR A 174 -8.89 -14.76 2.63
C THR A 174 -7.39 -15.00 2.83
N LEU A 175 -6.89 -14.69 4.02
CA LEU A 175 -5.53 -15.04 4.47
C LEU A 175 -5.58 -16.41 5.13
N VAL A 176 -5.17 -17.46 4.42
CA VAL A 176 -5.23 -18.85 4.89
C VAL A 176 -3.83 -19.47 4.87
N ALA A 177 -3.35 -19.97 6.01
CA ALA A 177 -2.09 -20.72 6.08
C ALA A 177 -2.24 -22.10 5.41
N GLY A 178 -1.19 -22.56 4.71
CA GLY A 178 -1.16 -23.87 4.05
C GLY A 178 -2.01 -23.99 2.78
N ASP A 179 -2.59 -22.88 2.30
CA ASP A 179 -3.36 -22.90 1.06
C ASP A 179 -2.45 -23.02 -0.17
N SER A 180 -1.17 -22.64 -0.11
CA SER A 180 -0.26 -22.80 -1.25
C SER A 180 0.00 -24.27 -1.58
N GLU A 181 0.31 -25.11 -0.60
CA GLU A 181 0.45 -26.57 -0.79
C GLU A 181 -0.90 -27.21 -1.17
N ALA A 182 -2.00 -26.81 -0.52
CA ALA A 182 -3.33 -27.32 -0.85
C ALA A 182 -3.77 -26.93 -2.28
N ARG A 183 -3.46 -25.72 -2.73
CA ARG A 183 -3.70 -25.24 -4.09
C ARG A 183 -2.76 -25.89 -5.09
N GLU A 184 -1.50 -26.15 -4.75
CA GLU A 184 -0.59 -26.93 -5.61
C GLU A 184 -1.15 -28.33 -5.82
N GLN A 185 -1.58 -29.02 -4.75
CA GLN A 185 -2.22 -30.33 -4.86
C GLN A 185 -3.55 -30.26 -5.61
N ALA A 186 -4.37 -29.23 -5.37
CA ALA A 186 -5.62 -29.02 -6.10
C ALA A 186 -5.37 -28.77 -7.60
N GLN A 187 -4.33 -28.00 -7.95
CA GLN A 187 -3.92 -27.74 -9.32
C GLN A 187 -3.46 -29.04 -10.00
N LEU A 188 -2.68 -29.89 -9.31
CA LEU A 188 -2.32 -31.22 -9.82
C LEU A 188 -3.56 -32.08 -10.10
N VAL A 189 -4.60 -32.00 -9.26
CA VAL A 189 -5.86 -32.74 -9.44
C VAL A 189 -6.69 -32.19 -10.60
N VAL A 190 -6.71 -30.87 -10.80
CA VAL A 190 -7.43 -30.23 -11.92
C VAL A 190 -6.69 -30.41 -13.25
N ASP A 191 -5.36 -30.35 -13.26
CA ASP A 191 -4.53 -30.55 -14.45
C ASP A 191 -4.45 -32.03 -14.87
N ALA A 192 -4.74 -32.95 -13.96
CA ALA A 192 -4.86 -34.37 -14.27
C ALA A 192 -6.04 -34.59 -15.24
N ASP A 193 -5.72 -34.88 -16.50
CA ASP A 193 -6.69 -35.13 -17.55
C ASP A 193 -7.48 -36.43 -17.31
N ASP A 194 -8.77 -36.41 -17.64
CA ASP A 194 -9.69 -37.56 -17.60
C ASP A 194 -9.33 -38.61 -18.67
N THR A 195 -8.33 -38.35 -19.52
CA THR A 195 -7.90 -39.29 -20.57
C THR A 195 -7.04 -40.45 -20.05
N GLY A 196 -6.65 -40.46 -18.77
CA GLY A 196 -5.86 -41.56 -18.19
C GLY A 196 -4.47 -41.72 -18.82
N HIS A 197 -3.95 -40.67 -19.46
CA HIS A 197 -2.59 -40.68 -19.99
C HIS A 197 -1.58 -40.29 -18.91
N ASP A 198 -0.89 -41.34 -18.47
CA ASP A 198 0.29 -41.38 -17.63
C ASP A 198 1.22 -40.16 -17.82
N TYR A 199 1.43 -39.42 -16.73
CA TYR A 199 2.48 -38.40 -16.62
C TYR A 199 3.83 -39.15 -16.53
N ASP A 200 4.46 -39.35 -17.69
CA ASP A 200 5.88 -39.69 -17.91
C ASP A 200 6.43 -40.90 -17.11
N GLY A 201 5.59 -41.91 -16.88
CA GLY A 201 5.92 -43.14 -16.15
C GLY A 201 6.09 -44.39 -16.99
N GLY A 202 5.66 -44.43 -18.25
CA GLY A 202 5.97 -45.51 -19.18
C GLY A 202 5.44 -46.90 -18.82
N ASP A 203 4.40 -47.00 -18.00
CA ASP A 203 3.72 -48.28 -17.72
C ASP A 203 2.29 -48.25 -18.28
N ASP A 204 2.07 -49.06 -19.32
CA ASP A 204 0.76 -49.28 -19.94
C ASP A 204 -0.25 -49.80 -18.89
N ILE A 205 -1.33 -49.05 -18.64
CA ILE A 205 -2.46 -49.49 -17.81
C ILE A 205 -3.29 -50.50 -18.62
N GLU A 206 -2.91 -51.78 -18.59
CA GLU A 206 -3.80 -52.89 -18.99
C GLU A 206 -4.75 -53.24 -17.85
N GLY A 207 -5.86 -52.50 -17.74
CA GLY A 207 -6.93 -52.73 -16.77
C GLY A 207 -8.24 -53.18 -17.43
N ASN A 208 -8.60 -54.46 -17.25
CA ASN A 208 -9.84 -55.06 -17.75
C ASN A 208 -10.93 -54.95 -16.65
N GLY A 209 -11.78 -53.91 -16.71
CA GLY A 209 -13.02 -53.79 -15.95
C GLY A 209 -12.96 -52.98 -14.65
N ASP A 210 -13.73 -51.88 -14.63
CA ASP A 210 -14.25 -51.05 -13.52
C ASP A 210 -13.34 -50.52 -12.39
N ASP A 211 -12.13 -51.03 -12.18
CA ASP A 211 -11.20 -50.55 -11.14
C ASP A 211 -10.04 -49.77 -11.76
N VAL A 212 -10.33 -48.59 -12.32
CA VAL A 212 -9.28 -47.63 -12.71
C VAL A 212 -8.88 -46.85 -11.46
N ASN A 213 -7.71 -47.19 -10.90
CA ASN A 213 -7.11 -46.38 -9.85
C ASN A 213 -6.42 -45.16 -10.48
N PHE A 214 -6.99 -43.98 -10.24
CA PHE A 214 -6.37 -42.72 -10.62
C PHE A 214 -5.42 -42.29 -9.51
N THR A 215 -4.17 -41.98 -9.84
CA THR A 215 -3.21 -41.48 -8.85
C THR A 215 -2.76 -40.09 -9.27
N VAL A 216 -2.91 -39.11 -8.38
CA VAL A 216 -2.44 -37.73 -8.60
C VAL A 216 -1.64 -37.30 -7.38
N GLY A 217 -0.35 -37.02 -7.58
CA GLY A 217 0.57 -36.74 -6.48
C GLY A 217 0.60 -37.91 -5.49
N SER A 218 0.21 -37.66 -4.23
CA SER A 218 0.12 -38.69 -3.18
C SER A 218 -1.29 -39.28 -2.99
N ALA A 219 -2.30 -38.75 -3.70
CA ALA A 219 -3.69 -39.18 -3.60
C ALA A 219 -4.00 -40.31 -4.60
N SER A 220 -4.84 -41.26 -4.19
CA SER A 220 -5.36 -42.32 -5.06
C SER A 220 -6.88 -42.37 -4.99
N PHE A 221 -7.52 -42.49 -6.15
CA PHE A 221 -8.97 -42.49 -6.30
C PHE A 221 -9.41 -43.81 -6.91
N ALA A 222 -10.28 -44.53 -6.20
CA ALA A 222 -10.71 -45.88 -6.58
C ALA A 222 -11.74 -45.92 -7.72
N THR A 223 -12.32 -44.77 -8.10
CA THR A 223 -13.36 -44.70 -9.14
C THR A 223 -13.31 -43.36 -9.87
N ALA A 224 -13.77 -43.32 -11.13
CA ALA A 224 -13.92 -42.08 -11.89
C ALA A 224 -14.85 -41.07 -11.20
N ALA A 225 -15.89 -41.54 -10.49
CA ALA A 225 -16.79 -40.66 -9.74
C ALA A 225 -16.10 -40.00 -8.52
N ALA A 226 -15.23 -40.73 -7.84
CA ALA A 226 -14.42 -40.18 -6.75
C ALA A 226 -13.40 -39.16 -7.28
N PHE A 227 -12.80 -39.43 -8.44
CA PHE A 227 -11.90 -38.49 -9.10
C PHE A 227 -12.63 -37.20 -9.53
N ALA A 228 -13.80 -37.31 -10.16
CA ALA A 228 -14.61 -36.15 -10.54
C ALA A 228 -15.07 -35.30 -9.35
N THR A 229 -15.35 -35.94 -8.20
CA THR A 229 -15.66 -35.21 -6.95
C THR A 229 -14.41 -34.48 -6.44
N ALA A 230 -13.26 -35.14 -6.43
CA ALA A 230 -12.00 -34.53 -6.03
C ALA A 230 -11.59 -33.37 -6.95
N GLN A 231 -11.86 -33.46 -8.26
CA GLN A 231 -11.67 -32.35 -9.20
C GLN A 231 -12.58 -31.17 -8.89
N ALA A 232 -13.85 -31.40 -8.55
CA ALA A 232 -14.76 -30.34 -8.15
C ALA A 232 -14.33 -29.67 -6.83
N ASP A 233 -13.96 -30.47 -5.82
CA ASP A 233 -13.47 -29.96 -4.54
C ASP A 233 -12.13 -29.19 -4.72
N ALA A 234 -11.24 -29.69 -5.57
CA ALA A 234 -9.99 -29.01 -5.95
C ALA A 234 -10.27 -27.70 -6.69
N GLN A 235 -11.24 -27.68 -7.61
CA GLN A 235 -11.65 -26.47 -8.30
C GLN A 235 -12.24 -25.45 -7.31
N ASP A 236 -13.02 -25.88 -6.31
CA ASP A 236 -13.54 -24.99 -5.27
C ASP A 236 -12.40 -24.36 -4.43
N ILE A 237 -11.33 -25.11 -4.16
CA ILE A 237 -10.11 -24.58 -3.50
C ILE A 237 -9.40 -23.56 -4.40
N LEU A 238 -9.25 -23.85 -5.70
CA LEU A 238 -8.62 -22.92 -6.65
C LEU A 238 -9.45 -21.66 -6.90
N ASP A 239 -10.78 -21.80 -6.91
CA ASP A 239 -11.75 -20.72 -7.08
C ASP A 239 -11.91 -19.89 -5.80
N ALA A 240 -11.46 -20.40 -4.65
CA ALA A 240 -11.38 -19.63 -3.42
C ALA A 240 -10.44 -18.43 -3.64
N ASN A 241 -10.98 -17.24 -3.43
CA ASN A 241 -10.20 -16.01 -3.53
C ASN A 241 -9.30 -15.91 -2.29
N THR A 242 -8.11 -16.47 -2.37
CA THR A 242 -7.10 -16.44 -1.31
C THR A 242 -5.86 -15.71 -1.80
N THR A 243 -5.06 -15.24 -0.86
CA THR A 243 -3.76 -14.65 -1.17
C THR A 243 -2.74 -15.15 -0.16
N ASP A 244 -1.71 -15.80 -0.68
CA ASP A 244 -0.55 -16.32 0.03
C ASP A 244 0.64 -15.38 -0.11
N GLN A 245 0.68 -14.55 -1.16
CA GLN A 245 1.73 -13.56 -1.34
C GLN A 245 1.47 -12.27 -0.56
N LEU A 246 2.48 -11.85 0.19
CA LEU A 246 2.46 -10.61 0.96
C LEU A 246 3.67 -9.75 0.64
N ALA A 247 3.58 -8.46 0.94
CA ALA A 247 4.71 -7.54 0.83
C ALA A 247 5.48 -7.49 2.16
N PHE A 248 6.80 -7.65 2.08
CA PHE A 248 7.69 -7.72 3.23
C PHE A 248 8.76 -6.62 3.20
N VAL A 249 9.17 -6.17 4.39
CA VAL A 249 10.32 -5.29 4.63
C VAL A 249 11.36 -6.11 5.40
N PHE A 250 12.59 -6.18 4.91
CA PHE A 250 13.64 -6.98 5.54
C PHE A 250 15.05 -6.39 5.34
N PRO A 251 16.03 -6.72 6.18
CA PRO A 251 17.37 -6.13 6.12
C PRO A 251 18.05 -6.42 4.79
N GLY A 252 18.61 -5.39 4.16
CA GLY A 252 19.22 -5.53 2.83
C GLY A 252 18.21 -5.70 1.69
N GLY A 253 16.91 -5.75 2.02
CA GLY A 253 15.83 -5.70 1.05
C GLY A 253 15.80 -4.36 0.33
N GLY A 254 15.64 -4.45 -0.98
CA GLY A 254 15.53 -3.34 -1.90
C GLY A 254 16.82 -2.82 -2.51
N GLN A 255 16.70 -2.31 -3.74
CA GLN A 255 17.85 -1.73 -4.43
C GLN A 255 18.33 -0.47 -3.71
N GLN A 256 19.61 -0.46 -3.33
CA GLN A 256 20.32 0.79 -3.08
C GLN A 256 20.16 1.65 -4.33
N ILE A 257 19.63 2.86 -4.19
CA ILE A 257 19.53 3.81 -5.29
C ILE A 257 20.94 4.01 -5.85
N PHE A 258 21.19 3.42 -7.03
CA PHE A 258 22.52 3.28 -7.60
C PHE A 258 23.18 4.67 -7.73
N GLY A 259 24.36 4.83 -7.13
CA GLY A 259 25.22 5.99 -7.38
C GLY A 259 25.08 7.17 -6.42
N SER A 260 24.31 7.08 -5.33
CA SER A 260 24.30 8.12 -4.30
C SER A 260 24.93 7.67 -2.97
N PRO A 261 26.24 7.91 -2.77
CA PRO A 261 26.90 7.60 -1.51
C PRO A 261 26.32 8.48 -0.39
N GLY A 262 25.58 7.87 0.54
CA GLY A 262 25.13 8.51 1.76
C GLY A 262 23.66 8.33 2.13
N PHE A 263 22.82 7.73 1.26
CA PHE A 263 21.46 7.38 1.67
C PHE A 263 21.48 6.06 2.45
N SER A 264 21.03 6.11 3.70
CA SER A 264 20.73 4.92 4.49
C SER A 264 19.75 4.04 3.73
N ASN A 265 19.90 2.72 3.83
CA ASN A 265 18.90 1.80 3.33
C ASN A 265 17.57 2.12 4.01
N LEU A 266 16.58 2.54 3.23
CA LEU A 266 15.26 2.95 3.73
C LEU A 266 14.58 1.80 4.49
N THR A 267 14.87 0.56 4.11
CA THR A 267 14.39 -0.64 4.79
C THR A 267 14.93 -0.69 6.22
N ASP A 268 16.22 -0.36 6.43
CA ASP A 268 16.82 -0.27 7.77
C ASP A 268 16.22 0.89 8.58
N GLU A 269 15.86 2.00 7.93
CA GLU A 269 15.19 3.11 8.58
C GLU A 269 13.79 2.72 9.06
N ILE A 270 13.00 2.03 8.23
CA ILE A 270 11.67 1.51 8.59
C ILE A 270 11.78 0.52 9.76
N ILE A 271 12.75 -0.39 9.70
CA ILE A 271 13.02 -1.36 10.77
C ILE A 271 13.37 -0.63 12.08
N THR A 272 14.27 0.36 12.02
CA THR A 272 14.68 1.14 13.20
C THR A 272 13.51 1.95 13.76
N ASN A 273 12.68 2.56 12.90
CA ASN A 273 11.49 3.31 13.28
C ASN A 273 10.42 2.42 13.91
N ALA A 274 10.34 1.15 13.50
CA ALA A 274 9.54 0.12 14.13
C ALA A 274 10.08 -0.31 15.52
N GLY A 275 11.21 0.25 15.96
CA GLY A 275 11.85 -0.08 17.24
C GLY A 275 12.60 -1.41 17.22
N LEU A 276 12.91 -1.92 16.03
CA LEU A 276 13.62 -3.18 15.83
C LEU A 276 15.05 -2.90 15.36
N LYS A 277 15.92 -3.87 15.60
CA LYS A 277 17.22 -3.90 14.93
C LYS A 277 17.12 -4.71 13.63
N PRO A 278 17.92 -4.40 12.59
CA PRO A 278 17.97 -5.17 11.35
C PRO A 278 18.09 -6.67 11.59
N GLU A 279 19.01 -7.11 12.45
CA GLU A 279 19.24 -8.53 12.77
C GLU A 279 18.03 -9.27 13.37
N GLN A 280 17.03 -8.55 13.88
CA GLN A 280 15.80 -9.13 14.44
C GLN A 280 14.73 -9.41 13.38
N VAL A 281 14.92 -8.92 12.15
CA VAL A 281 13.94 -9.05 11.07
C VAL A 281 14.37 -10.15 10.11
N ALA A 282 13.45 -11.10 9.88
CA ALA A 282 13.61 -12.21 8.98
C ALA A 282 13.38 -11.79 7.51
N ASP A 283 14.16 -12.40 6.63
CA ASP A 283 13.94 -12.37 5.19
C ASP A 283 12.84 -13.39 4.85
N PRO A 284 11.79 -13.03 4.08
CA PRO A 284 10.73 -13.97 3.74
C PRO A 284 11.20 -15.18 2.91
N ASN A 285 12.30 -15.05 2.16
CA ASN A 285 12.83 -16.10 1.29
C ASN A 285 13.84 -17.02 1.97
N VAL A 286 14.21 -16.73 3.22
CA VAL A 286 15.22 -17.49 3.96
C VAL A 286 14.64 -17.94 5.30
N ALA A 287 14.85 -19.21 5.62
CA ALA A 287 14.45 -19.74 6.92
C ALA A 287 15.07 -18.90 8.06
N PRO A 288 14.26 -18.42 9.03
CA PRO A 288 14.76 -17.59 10.12
C PRO A 288 15.89 -18.27 10.89
N SER A 289 16.94 -17.53 11.19
CA SER A 289 18.09 -18.03 11.95
C SER A 289 18.65 -17.00 12.91
N GLY A 290 19.29 -17.48 13.99
CA GLY A 290 19.98 -16.63 14.95
C GLY A 290 19.04 -15.71 15.73
N GLU A 291 19.21 -14.40 15.55
CA GLU A 291 18.48 -13.34 16.26
C GLU A 291 17.18 -12.91 15.56
N GLN A 292 16.86 -13.50 14.39
CA GLN A 292 15.65 -13.20 13.65
C GLN A 292 14.42 -13.67 14.42
N GLN A 293 13.61 -12.70 14.84
CA GLN A 293 12.46 -12.92 15.71
C GLN A 293 11.15 -12.52 15.06
N TYR A 294 11.19 -11.68 14.04
CA TYR A 294 9.99 -11.13 13.42
C TYR A 294 10.08 -11.04 11.90
N TYR A 295 8.95 -11.21 11.22
CA TYR A 295 8.70 -10.70 9.88
C TYR A 295 8.06 -9.31 9.98
N LEU A 296 8.36 -8.44 9.02
CA LEU A 296 7.63 -7.17 8.85
C LEU A 296 6.78 -7.24 7.59
N VAL A 297 5.48 -7.34 7.79
CA VAL A 297 4.47 -7.37 6.73
C VAL A 297 3.95 -5.95 6.50
N VAL A 298 3.82 -5.54 5.24
CA VAL A 298 3.30 -4.23 4.86
C VAL A 298 1.96 -4.36 4.14
N MET A 299 0.97 -3.61 4.62
CA MET A 299 -0.38 -3.56 4.04
C MET A 299 -0.87 -2.12 3.93
N GLY A 300 -1.82 -1.83 3.07
CA GLY A 300 -2.44 -0.51 2.93
C GLY A 300 -3.64 -0.32 3.88
N PHE A 301 -3.82 0.89 4.40
CA PHE A 301 -5.08 1.30 5.00
C PHE A 301 -6.09 1.68 3.92
N GLY A 302 -6.82 0.67 3.43
CA GLY A 302 -7.91 0.87 2.49
C GLY A 302 -9.17 1.46 3.11
N ARG A 303 -10.02 2.09 2.30
CA ARG A 303 -11.34 2.63 2.74
C ARG A 303 -12.18 1.58 3.45
N PHE A 304 -12.06 0.33 3.04
CA PHE A 304 -12.84 -0.77 3.57
C PHE A 304 -12.24 -1.40 4.83
N ALA A 305 -11.04 -1.00 5.24
CA ALA A 305 -10.43 -1.50 6.46
C ALA A 305 -11.40 -1.39 7.62
N SER A 306 -11.50 -2.47 8.40
CA SER A 306 -12.47 -2.57 9.49
C SER A 306 -12.30 -1.49 10.56
N ILE A 307 -11.15 -0.81 10.62
CA ILE A 307 -10.95 0.39 11.45
C ILE A 307 -11.94 1.52 11.13
N TYR A 308 -12.44 1.58 9.90
CA TYR A 308 -13.40 2.59 9.44
C TYR A 308 -14.85 2.11 9.61
N ARG A 309 -15.07 0.83 9.92
CA ARG A 309 -16.40 0.24 10.11
C ARG A 309 -16.79 0.30 11.59
N GLY A 310 -17.43 1.40 12.00
CA GLY A 310 -17.95 1.51 13.36
C GLY A 310 -18.72 2.80 13.62
N LYS A 311 -19.75 2.74 14.48
CA LYS A 311 -20.52 3.92 14.91
C LYS A 311 -19.77 4.82 15.91
N ALA A 312 -18.65 4.36 16.47
CA ALA A 312 -18.01 5.00 17.63
C ALA A 312 -16.75 5.81 17.30
N VAL A 313 -16.08 5.55 16.18
CA VAL A 313 -14.86 6.26 15.78
C VAL A 313 -14.94 6.54 14.29
N ARG A 314 -15.65 7.60 13.91
CA ARG A 314 -15.44 8.20 12.59
C ARG A 314 -14.10 8.92 12.63
N ALA A 315 -13.02 8.17 12.49
CA ALA A 315 -11.90 8.71 11.74
C ALA A 315 -12.47 8.87 10.33
N ASP A 316 -12.89 10.08 9.98
CA ASP A 316 -13.07 10.40 8.57
C ASP A 316 -11.78 9.93 7.89
N ALA A 317 -11.90 9.08 6.86
CA ALA A 317 -10.73 8.51 6.19
C ALA A 317 -9.74 9.65 5.93
N PRO A 318 -8.46 9.50 6.34
CA PRO A 318 -7.51 10.59 6.27
C PRO A 318 -7.52 11.15 4.85
N SER A 319 -7.56 12.48 4.74
CA SER A 319 -7.71 13.11 3.44
C SER A 319 -6.53 12.68 2.57
N VAL A 320 -6.83 11.95 1.48
CA VAL A 320 -5.93 11.45 0.45
C VAL A 320 -4.67 12.35 0.33
N GLY A 321 -3.49 11.74 0.44
CA GLY A 321 -2.20 12.42 0.61
C GLY A 321 -2.01 13.60 -0.33
N LYS A 322 -2.10 14.82 0.20
CA LYS A 322 -2.15 16.06 -0.62
C LYS A 322 -0.79 16.52 -1.14
N ARG A 323 0.31 15.81 -0.85
CA ARG A 323 1.68 16.19 -1.27
C ARG A 323 1.92 16.18 -2.77
N GLN A 324 1.08 15.53 -3.57
CA GLN A 324 1.17 15.56 -5.03
C GLN A 324 -0.22 15.87 -5.62
N PRO A 325 -0.32 16.54 -6.79
CA PRO A 325 -1.53 16.49 -7.59
C PRO A 325 -1.75 15.02 -7.99
N GLN A 326 -2.53 14.30 -7.19
CA GLN A 326 -2.79 12.90 -7.42
C GLN A 326 -3.81 12.78 -8.52
N SER A 327 -3.42 12.08 -9.57
CA SER A 327 -4.37 11.59 -10.55
C SER A 327 -5.08 10.38 -9.93
N ASP A 328 -6.36 10.20 -10.28
CA ASP A 328 -7.22 9.14 -9.74
C ASP A 328 -6.69 7.72 -10.05
N ASP A 329 -5.60 7.59 -10.80
CA ASP A 329 -4.91 6.35 -11.14
C ASP A 329 -3.79 5.95 -10.16
N GLN A 330 -3.40 6.80 -9.21
CA GLN A 330 -2.27 6.55 -8.29
C GLN A 330 -2.68 5.90 -6.96
N TYR A 331 -2.43 4.61 -6.78
CA TYR A 331 -2.66 3.86 -5.52
C TYR A 331 -1.97 4.51 -4.30
N SER A 332 -2.72 5.33 -3.56
CA SER A 332 -2.17 6.22 -2.52
C SER A 332 -2.87 5.99 -1.19
N ARG A 333 -2.31 5.09 -0.38
CA ARG A 333 -2.83 4.78 0.95
C ARG A 333 -1.70 4.87 1.96
N TYR A 334 -2.03 5.25 3.20
CA TYR A 334 -1.09 5.07 4.31
C TYR A 334 -0.79 3.58 4.46
N LEU A 335 0.44 3.23 4.78
CA LEU A 335 0.89 1.86 4.86
C LEU A 335 1.01 1.43 6.32
N ALA A 336 0.35 0.34 6.68
CA ALA A 336 0.52 -0.36 7.94
C ALA A 336 1.78 -1.23 7.88
N VAL A 337 2.68 -1.05 8.85
CA VAL A 337 3.79 -1.99 9.08
C VAL A 337 3.41 -2.86 10.27
N ILE A 338 3.22 -4.14 10.02
CA ILE A 338 2.81 -5.13 11.01
C ILE A 338 4.00 -6.03 11.31
N ARG A 339 4.36 -6.11 12.58
CA ARG A 339 5.38 -7.03 13.06
C ARG A 339 4.72 -8.35 13.42
N VAL A 340 5.22 -9.44 12.85
CA VAL A 340 4.68 -10.80 13.02
C VAL A 340 5.79 -11.69 13.56
N PRO A 341 5.62 -12.41 14.68
CA PRO A 341 6.67 -13.28 15.22
C PRO A 341 6.96 -14.46 14.29
N VAL A 342 8.23 -14.89 14.21
CA VAL A 342 8.65 -16.09 13.45
C VAL A 342 8.31 -17.40 14.14
N THR A 343 7.89 -17.33 15.40
CA THR A 343 7.46 -18.49 16.20
C THR A 343 5.95 -18.47 16.37
N PRO A 344 5.32 -19.63 16.59
CA PRO A 344 3.88 -19.68 16.80
C PRO A 344 3.48 -18.84 18.01
N TYR A 345 2.46 -18.02 17.84
CA TYR A 345 1.80 -17.37 18.95
C TYR A 345 1.37 -18.43 19.98
N GLY A 346 1.65 -18.16 21.26
CA GLY A 346 1.44 -19.10 22.37
C GLY A 346 2.59 -20.07 22.64
N SER A 347 3.64 -20.09 21.80
CA SER A 347 4.75 -21.03 21.99
C SER A 347 5.59 -20.68 23.23
N PRO A 348 5.96 -21.67 24.08
CA PRO A 348 6.87 -21.45 25.21
C PRO A 348 8.26 -20.97 24.82
N SER A 349 8.65 -21.18 23.55
CA SER A 349 9.94 -20.78 22.97
C SER A 349 9.91 -19.43 22.26
N ALA A 350 8.74 -18.79 22.16
CA ALA A 350 8.62 -17.48 21.54
C ALA A 350 9.22 -16.40 22.46
N PRO A 351 9.97 -15.42 21.92
CA PRO A 351 10.26 -14.20 22.66
C PRO A 351 8.93 -13.55 23.05
N ASP A 352 8.67 -13.48 24.35
CA ASP A 352 7.55 -12.78 24.99
C ASP A 352 6.13 -13.04 24.42
N ASN A 353 5.82 -14.21 23.87
CA ASN A 353 4.46 -14.61 23.43
C ASN A 353 3.67 -13.46 22.77
N GLU A 354 4.34 -12.69 21.92
CA GLU A 354 3.85 -11.38 21.49
C GLU A 354 2.95 -11.57 20.27
N PRO A 355 1.68 -11.14 20.29
CA PRO A 355 0.82 -11.24 19.12
C PRO A 355 1.32 -10.29 18.00
N PRO A 356 0.96 -10.56 16.74
CA PRO A 356 1.14 -9.59 15.67
C PRO A 356 0.61 -8.21 16.05
N VAL A 357 1.39 -7.16 15.75
CA VAL A 357 1.04 -5.80 16.14
C VAL A 357 1.44 -4.78 15.08
N LEU A 358 0.62 -3.76 14.91
CA LEU A 358 0.95 -2.57 14.14
C LEU A 358 2.08 -1.79 14.84
N VAL A 359 3.27 -1.78 14.25
CA VAL A 359 4.45 -1.09 14.79
C VAL A 359 4.54 0.35 14.29
N ASP A 360 4.26 0.56 13.00
CA ASP A 360 4.29 1.89 12.41
C ASP A 360 3.26 2.08 11.30
N VAL A 361 3.03 3.35 10.97
CA VAL A 361 2.23 3.77 9.82
C VAL A 361 3.07 4.72 8.97
N LEU A 362 3.18 4.41 7.69
CA LEU A 362 3.97 5.17 6.75
C LEU A 362 3.05 6.00 5.87
N SER A 363 3.56 7.15 5.40
CA SER A 363 2.86 7.97 4.43
C SER A 363 2.62 7.18 3.13
N PRO A 364 1.78 7.68 2.21
CA PRO A 364 1.65 7.09 0.87
C PRO A 364 2.98 7.00 0.09
N GLN A 365 3.97 7.80 0.49
CA GLN A 365 5.32 7.79 -0.07
C GLN A 365 6.24 6.80 0.67
N GLY A 366 5.76 6.15 1.72
CA GLY A 366 6.53 5.21 2.53
C GLY A 366 7.46 5.86 3.56
N TYR A 367 7.26 7.14 3.89
CA TYR A 367 8.01 7.80 4.96
C TYR A 367 7.34 7.61 6.31
N SER A 368 8.14 7.37 7.36
CA SER A 368 7.65 7.42 8.74
C SER A 368 7.36 8.87 9.16
N ALA A 369 6.57 9.05 10.23
CA ALA A 369 6.36 10.38 10.81
C ALA A 369 7.66 11.04 11.28
N SER A 370 8.66 10.25 11.68
CA SER A 370 9.98 10.75 12.08
C SER A 370 10.74 11.28 10.86
N ALA A 371 10.83 10.49 9.78
CA ALA A 371 11.45 10.93 8.53
C ALA A 371 10.79 12.18 7.95
N LEU A 372 9.46 12.25 7.98
CA LEU A 372 8.75 13.46 7.52
C LEU A 372 9.08 14.69 8.38
N ARG A 373 9.27 14.50 9.69
CA ARG A 373 9.61 15.59 10.61
C ARG A 373 11.05 16.08 10.40
N ASP A 374 11.98 15.16 10.20
CA ASP A 374 13.39 15.51 9.98
C ASP A 374 13.54 16.27 8.65
N ASN A 375 12.91 15.76 7.59
CA ASN A 375 12.82 16.46 6.30
C ASN A 375 12.19 17.86 6.45
N PHE A 376 11.14 17.98 7.28
CA PHE A 376 10.49 19.27 7.55
C PHE A 376 11.41 20.26 8.27
N ILE A 377 12.20 19.81 9.26
CA ILE A 377 13.14 20.65 10.00
C ILE A 377 14.27 21.13 9.10
N ASP A 378 14.82 20.24 8.28
CA ASP A 378 15.89 20.58 7.33
C ASP A 378 15.44 21.63 6.31
N ASP A 379 14.19 21.54 5.85
CA ASP A 379 13.63 22.55 4.95
C ASP A 379 13.42 23.90 5.65
N GLN A 380 13.07 23.93 6.93
CA GLN A 380 13.01 25.17 7.72
C GLN A 380 14.39 25.81 7.91
N ALA A 381 15.41 25.01 8.21
CA ALA A 381 16.78 25.49 8.38
C ALA A 381 17.32 26.13 7.08
N LYS A 382 17.08 25.49 5.92
CA LYS A 382 17.45 26.03 4.61
C LYS A 382 16.73 27.34 4.27
N VAL A 383 15.54 27.59 4.82
CA VAL A 383 14.81 28.85 4.63
C VAL A 383 15.47 29.98 5.41
N GLN A 384 15.89 29.72 6.66
CA GLN A 384 16.53 30.72 7.50
C GLN A 384 17.90 31.16 6.99
N ASP A 385 18.66 30.26 6.37
CA ASP A 385 19.97 30.58 5.78
C ASP A 385 19.88 31.39 4.47
N ASN A 386 18.71 31.41 3.81
CA ASN A 386 18.49 32.11 2.53
C ASN A 386 17.70 33.43 2.67
N SER A 387 17.27 33.79 3.89
CA SER A 387 16.59 35.06 4.22
C SER A 387 17.54 36.03 4.90
#